data_AF-A0A941IQU6-F1
#
_entry.id   AF-A0A941IQU6-F1
#
_cell.length_a   1.000
_cell.length_b   1.000
_cell.length_c   1.000
_cell.angle_alpha   90.00
_cell.angle_beta   90.00
_cell.angle_gamma   90.00
#
_symmetry.space_group_name_H-M   'P 1'
#
loop_
_entity.id
_entity.type
_entity.pdbx_description
1 polymer ?
#
loop_
_entity_poly.entity_id
_entity_poly.type
_entity_poly.pdbx_seq_one_letter_code
_entity_poly.pdbx_strand_id
1 'polypeptide(L)'
;MLVVANSYEQCAHLATGIARAGRFDGGLCLAVRAGDKHAGNPDLPRQSIATRLTFEEFEDFPHYGKILVVPLPLIARGLNIVVGTRSAVRSVYLCVRPLARIDDPAEMYGSINAAGMRALARDSDTDPCTALAAAADAAWDRLELMLRTAPQFTAMHKPLQEEVVAGMIVDLIQLAGRARRGGTEAVLHMVDYAFHEDTWSADLETVLRRIHSQWTPEVRARMNDLYGEALGAFLSYAGIEASTPEYPGSRGEEHA
;
A
#
# COMPACT_ATOMS: atom_id res chain seq x y z
N MET A 1 2.31 -7.72 -16.63
CA MET A 1 3.19 -7.24 -15.53
C MET A 1 2.76 -5.84 -15.16
N LEU A 2 2.75 -5.52 -13.87
CA LEU A 2 2.45 -4.17 -13.39
C LEU A 2 3.73 -3.49 -12.88
N VAL A 3 3.89 -2.22 -13.18
CA VAL A 3 4.87 -1.32 -12.56
C VAL A 3 4.08 -0.25 -11.82
N VAL A 4 4.25 -0.18 -10.51
CA VAL A 4 3.39 0.61 -9.64
C VAL A 4 4.16 1.76 -9.03
N ALA A 5 3.60 2.97 -9.06
CA ALA A 5 4.18 4.18 -8.49
C ALA A 5 3.16 4.99 -7.69
N ASN A 6 3.56 6.11 -7.06
CA ASN A 6 2.67 6.85 -6.16
C ASN A 6 1.67 7.76 -6.89
N SER A 7 2.05 8.26 -8.06
CA SER A 7 1.26 9.27 -8.81
C SER A 7 1.35 9.07 -10.32
N TYR A 8 0.43 9.71 -11.05
CA TYR A 8 0.45 9.74 -12.52
C TYR A 8 1.75 10.34 -13.08
N GLU A 9 2.29 11.37 -12.43
CA GLU A 9 3.55 12.02 -12.80
C GLU A 9 4.74 11.07 -12.67
N GLN A 10 4.84 10.37 -11.54
CA GLN A 10 5.88 9.35 -11.35
C GLN A 10 5.73 8.20 -12.37
N CYS A 11 4.50 7.81 -12.69
CA CYS A 11 4.24 6.83 -13.75
C CYS A 11 4.77 7.32 -15.11
N ALA A 12 4.59 8.60 -15.45
CA ALA A 12 5.11 9.18 -16.69
C ALA A 12 6.65 9.16 -16.75
N HIS A 13 7.33 9.49 -15.64
CA HIS A 13 8.79 9.41 -15.54
C HIS A 13 9.30 7.98 -15.68
N LEU A 14 8.67 7.01 -14.99
CA LEU A 14 9.04 5.60 -15.10
C LEU A 14 8.80 5.05 -16.51
N ALA A 15 7.64 5.34 -17.10
CA ALA A 15 7.34 4.92 -18.47
C ALA A 15 8.35 5.52 -19.47
N THR A 16 8.76 6.78 -19.29
CA THR A 16 9.81 7.41 -20.10
C THR A 16 11.17 6.75 -19.90
N GLY A 17 11.53 6.40 -18.68
CA GLY A 17 12.76 5.67 -18.37
C GLY A 17 12.80 4.28 -19.03
N ILE A 18 11.71 3.51 -18.88
CA ILE A 18 11.54 2.18 -19.51
C ILE A 18 11.63 2.30 -21.03
N ALA A 19 10.92 3.26 -21.62
CA ALA A 19 10.95 3.56 -23.04
C ALA A 19 12.38 3.83 -23.55
N ARG A 20 13.14 4.66 -22.84
CA ARG A 20 14.52 5.03 -23.20
C ARG A 20 15.51 3.87 -23.03
N ALA A 21 15.27 2.98 -22.06
CA ALA A 21 16.12 1.81 -21.84
C ALA A 21 16.05 0.80 -23.01
N GLY A 22 14.98 0.82 -23.81
CA GLY A 22 14.86 0.10 -25.08
C GLY A 22 14.86 -1.43 -24.99
N ARG A 23 14.73 -1.99 -23.78
CA ARG A 23 14.87 -3.43 -23.48
C ARG A 23 13.57 -4.08 -23.01
N PHE A 24 12.46 -3.83 -23.70
CA PHE A 24 11.22 -4.55 -23.41
C PHE A 24 10.52 -4.95 -24.71
N ASP A 25 9.97 -6.16 -24.72
CA ASP A 25 9.12 -6.65 -25.80
C ASP A 25 7.65 -6.67 -25.35
N GLY A 26 6.73 -6.45 -26.30
CA GLY A 26 5.30 -6.66 -26.06
C GLY A 26 4.49 -5.47 -25.56
N GLY A 27 4.94 -4.23 -25.76
CA GLY A 27 4.11 -3.03 -25.56
C GLY A 27 4.06 -2.52 -24.13
N LEU A 28 4.13 -1.19 -24.02
CA LEU A 28 4.10 -0.43 -22.77
C LEU A 28 2.79 0.35 -22.68
N CYS A 29 2.10 0.23 -21.56
CA CYS A 29 0.89 0.97 -21.25
C CYS A 29 1.17 1.92 -20.08
N LEU A 30 0.60 3.11 -20.12
CA LEU A 30 0.69 4.14 -19.10
C LEU A 30 -0.70 4.57 -18.66
N ALA A 31 -0.96 4.48 -17.36
CA ALA A 31 -2.12 5.09 -16.73
C ALA A 31 -2.08 6.61 -16.87
N VAL A 32 -3.17 7.21 -17.33
CA VAL A 32 -3.34 8.67 -17.43
C VAL A 32 -4.73 9.08 -16.95
N ARG A 33 -4.90 10.36 -16.61
CA ARG A 33 -6.23 10.93 -16.35
C ARG A 33 -7.00 11.03 -17.66
N ALA A 34 -8.34 11.03 -17.59
CA ALA A 34 -9.20 11.11 -18.78
C ALA A 34 -8.87 12.32 -19.68
N GLY A 35 -8.58 13.48 -19.09
CA GLY A 35 -8.18 14.68 -19.83
C GLY A 35 -6.83 14.57 -20.55
N ASP A 36 -5.93 13.70 -20.07
CA ASP A 36 -4.56 13.56 -20.58
C ASP A 36 -4.43 12.50 -21.69
N LYS A 37 -5.48 11.70 -21.94
CA LYS A 37 -5.47 10.62 -22.92
C LYS A 37 -5.05 11.11 -24.31
N HIS A 38 -5.71 12.14 -24.80
CA HIS A 38 -5.46 12.73 -26.12
C HIS A 38 -4.71 14.07 -26.07
N ALA A 39 -4.41 14.57 -24.87
CA ALA A 39 -3.70 15.82 -24.72
C ALA A 39 -2.26 15.70 -25.24
N GLY A 40 -1.78 16.74 -25.93
CA GLY A 40 -0.38 16.91 -26.32
C GLY A 40 0.52 17.28 -25.14
N ASN A 41 0.39 16.59 -24.00
CA ASN A 41 1.20 16.85 -22.82
C ASN A 41 2.66 16.44 -23.10
N PRO A 42 3.62 17.38 -23.05
CA PRO A 42 5.03 17.10 -23.35
C PRO A 42 5.71 16.19 -22.32
N ASP A 43 5.17 16.13 -21.09
CA ASP A 43 5.71 15.31 -20.00
C ASP A 43 5.31 13.84 -20.11
N LEU A 44 4.34 13.53 -20.97
CA LEU A 44 3.91 12.16 -21.23
C LEU A 44 4.69 11.56 -22.41
N PRO A 45 5.08 10.27 -22.33
CA PRO A 45 5.62 9.58 -23.48
C PRO A 45 4.65 9.63 -24.67
N ARG A 46 5.23 9.65 -25.88
CA ARG A 46 4.45 9.60 -27.12
C ARG A 46 3.59 8.33 -27.15
N GLN A 47 2.36 8.43 -27.65
CA GLN A 47 1.46 7.28 -27.76
C GLN A 47 2.01 6.15 -28.62
N SER A 48 2.90 6.45 -29.58
CA SER A 48 3.61 5.45 -30.38
C SER A 48 4.63 4.61 -29.59
N ILE A 49 4.99 5.05 -28.39
CA ILE A 49 5.97 4.40 -27.50
C ILE A 49 5.24 3.75 -26.32
N ALA A 50 4.26 4.46 -25.74
CA ALA A 50 3.46 3.97 -24.62
C ALA A 50 1.97 4.26 -24.86
N THR A 51 1.16 3.21 -24.90
CA THR A 51 -0.30 3.31 -25.01
C THR A 51 -0.86 3.94 -23.74
N ARG A 52 -1.58 5.04 -23.88
CA ARG A 52 -2.19 5.74 -22.73
C ARG A 52 -3.56 5.14 -22.44
N LEU A 53 -3.77 4.68 -21.21
CA LEU A 53 -5.01 4.06 -20.76
C LEU A 53 -5.63 4.87 -19.61
N THR A 54 -6.95 5.07 -19.66
CA THR A 54 -7.69 5.59 -18.50
C THR A 54 -8.11 4.45 -17.58
N PHE A 55 -8.64 4.80 -16.41
CA PHE A 55 -9.00 3.83 -15.38
C PHE A 55 -9.99 2.76 -15.90
N GLU A 56 -10.93 3.16 -16.73
CA GLU A 56 -11.96 2.29 -17.33
C GLU A 56 -11.38 1.26 -18.31
N GLU A 57 -10.20 1.52 -18.86
CA GLU A 57 -9.56 0.66 -19.88
C GLU A 57 -8.53 -0.31 -19.28
N PHE A 58 -8.36 -0.28 -17.96
CA PHE A 58 -7.36 -1.10 -17.29
C PHE A 58 -7.69 -2.60 -17.33
N GLU A 59 -8.96 -2.99 -17.38
CA GLU A 59 -9.34 -4.40 -17.55
C GLU A 59 -8.88 -4.94 -18.91
N ASP A 60 -8.88 -4.07 -19.93
CA ASP A 60 -8.46 -4.40 -21.30
C ASP A 60 -6.95 -4.25 -21.54
N PHE A 61 -6.15 -3.86 -20.52
CA PHE A 61 -4.70 -3.68 -20.66
C PHE A 61 -4.01 -4.82 -21.43
N PRO A 62 -4.34 -6.12 -21.22
CA PRO A 62 -3.63 -7.22 -21.88
C PRO A 62 -3.71 -7.18 -23.41
N HIS A 63 -4.69 -6.47 -23.99
CA HIS A 63 -4.80 -6.26 -25.42
C HIS A 63 -3.85 -5.19 -25.96
N TYR A 64 -3.43 -4.25 -25.10
CA TYR A 64 -2.60 -3.09 -25.47
C TYR A 64 -1.10 -3.32 -25.21
N GLY A 65 -0.76 -4.17 -24.25
CA GLY A 65 0.63 -4.45 -23.94
C GLY A 65 0.84 -5.42 -22.78
N LYS A 66 2.10 -5.75 -22.54
CA LYS A 66 2.53 -6.66 -21.45
C LYS A 66 2.87 -5.92 -20.16
N ILE A 67 3.16 -4.63 -20.23
CA ILE A 67 3.59 -3.80 -19.10
C ILE A 67 2.59 -2.66 -18.90
N LEU A 68 2.02 -2.53 -17.71
CA LEU A 68 1.19 -1.37 -17.34
C LEU A 68 1.87 -0.61 -16.19
N VAL A 69 2.18 0.67 -16.43
CA VAL A 69 2.67 1.60 -15.40
C VAL A 69 1.48 2.36 -14.83
N VAL A 70 1.22 2.18 -13.53
CA VAL A 70 -0.04 2.63 -12.89
C VAL A 70 0.14 3.08 -11.44
N PRO A 71 -0.60 4.10 -10.97
CA PRO A 71 -0.58 4.50 -9.57
C PRO A 71 -1.13 3.42 -8.61
N LEU A 72 -0.47 3.20 -7.47
CA LEU A 72 -0.88 2.24 -6.44
C LEU A 72 -2.36 2.42 -6.00
N PRO A 73 -2.85 3.65 -5.72
CA PRO A 73 -4.22 3.82 -5.22
C PRO A 73 -5.30 3.34 -6.20
N LEU A 74 -5.04 3.41 -7.51
CA LEU A 74 -5.99 2.96 -8.52
C LEU A 74 -6.07 1.43 -8.56
N ILE A 75 -4.94 0.77 -8.39
CA ILE A 75 -4.84 -0.69 -8.52
C ILE A 75 -5.21 -1.44 -7.24
N ALA A 76 -4.92 -0.85 -6.08
CA ALA A 76 -5.38 -1.37 -4.80
C ALA A 76 -6.92 -1.34 -4.68
N ARG A 77 -7.57 -0.28 -5.21
CA ARG A 77 -9.00 -0.04 -5.03
C ARG A 77 -9.90 -0.51 -6.18
N GLY A 78 -9.38 -0.70 -7.40
CA GLY A 78 -10.26 -0.67 -8.58
C GLY A 78 -9.98 -1.61 -9.75
N LEU A 79 -8.88 -2.38 -9.80
CA LEU A 79 -8.63 -3.25 -10.96
C LEU A 79 -9.08 -4.70 -10.74
N ASN A 80 -9.87 -5.21 -11.69
CA ASN A 80 -10.04 -6.63 -11.97
C ASN A 80 -9.39 -6.96 -13.32
N ILE A 81 -8.06 -7.06 -13.40
CA ILE A 81 -7.46 -7.53 -14.65
C ILE A 81 -7.48 -9.06 -14.69
N VAL A 82 -8.40 -9.60 -15.48
CA VAL A 82 -8.58 -11.03 -15.65
C VAL A 82 -8.43 -11.36 -17.13
N VAL A 83 -7.66 -12.41 -17.45
CA VAL A 83 -7.66 -13.03 -18.78
C VAL A 83 -8.37 -14.37 -18.65
N GLY A 84 -9.63 -14.42 -19.09
CA GLY A 84 -10.51 -15.59 -18.91
C GLY A 84 -10.91 -15.78 -17.44
N THR A 85 -10.40 -16.82 -16.79
CA THR A 85 -10.65 -17.14 -15.36
C THR A 85 -9.43 -16.93 -14.46
N ARG A 86 -8.30 -16.47 -15.03
CA ARG A 86 -7.03 -16.31 -14.33
C ARG A 86 -6.63 -14.84 -14.28
N SER A 87 -6.07 -14.41 -13.15
CA SER A 87 -5.42 -13.11 -13.04
C SER A 87 -4.38 -12.94 -14.14
N ALA A 88 -4.48 -11.82 -14.87
CA ALA A 88 -3.51 -11.47 -15.92
C ALA A 88 -2.17 -10.97 -15.34
N VAL A 89 -2.12 -10.79 -14.02
CA VAL A 89 -1.02 -10.16 -13.31
C VAL A 89 -0.27 -11.21 -12.50
N ARG A 90 0.88 -11.64 -13.02
CA ARG A 90 1.80 -12.56 -12.33
C ARG A 90 2.83 -11.83 -11.45
N SER A 91 3.27 -10.66 -11.88
CA SER A 91 4.33 -9.89 -11.24
C SER A 91 3.96 -8.42 -11.11
N VAL A 92 4.20 -7.88 -9.92
CA VAL A 92 3.98 -6.48 -9.55
C VAL A 92 5.30 -5.90 -9.08
N TYR A 93 5.78 -4.88 -9.78
CA TYR A 93 7.01 -4.17 -9.44
C TYR A 93 6.66 -2.87 -8.74
N LEU A 94 6.98 -2.78 -7.46
CA LEU A 94 6.71 -1.63 -6.60
C LEU A 94 7.87 -0.65 -6.68
N CYS A 95 7.63 0.46 -7.37
CA CYS A 95 8.49 1.64 -7.45
C CYS A 95 7.90 2.79 -6.61
N VAL A 96 7.17 2.43 -5.55
CA VAL A 96 6.56 3.38 -4.63
C VAL A 96 7.55 3.72 -3.53
N ARG A 97 7.91 4.99 -3.42
CA ARG A 97 8.46 5.50 -2.16
C ARG A 97 7.32 5.59 -1.14
N PRO A 98 7.52 5.22 0.14
CA PRO A 98 6.60 5.60 1.21
C PRO A 98 6.66 7.12 1.37
N LEU A 99 5.96 7.82 0.48
CA LEU A 99 5.69 9.24 0.61
C LEU A 99 4.44 9.35 1.46
N ALA A 100 4.59 10.01 2.59
CA ALA A 100 3.45 10.40 3.37
C ALA A 100 2.60 11.34 2.51
N ARG A 101 1.43 10.88 2.08
CA ARG A 101 0.43 11.72 1.42
C ARG A 101 -0.27 12.60 2.45
N ILE A 102 0.51 13.34 3.26
CA ILE A 102 -0.02 14.29 4.25
C ILE A 102 -0.82 15.39 3.54
N ASP A 103 -0.52 15.64 2.27
CA ASP A 103 -1.25 16.57 1.40
C ASP A 103 -2.58 16.03 0.88
N ASP A 104 -2.87 14.73 1.02
CA ASP A 104 -4.16 14.14 0.64
C ASP A 104 -5.19 14.38 1.76
N PRO A 105 -6.27 15.15 1.50
CA PRO A 105 -7.25 15.44 2.52
C PRO A 105 -7.87 14.18 3.15
N ALA A 106 -8.08 13.12 2.36
CA ALA A 106 -8.71 11.91 2.86
C ALA A 106 -7.84 11.18 3.91
N GLU A 107 -6.53 11.11 3.67
CA GLU A 107 -5.56 10.52 4.60
C GLU A 107 -5.42 11.38 5.85
N MET A 108 -5.40 12.71 5.69
CA MET A 108 -5.37 13.67 6.80
C MET A 108 -6.58 13.52 7.71
N TYR A 109 -7.80 13.52 7.14
CA TYR A 109 -9.03 13.31 7.91
C TYR A 109 -9.05 11.95 8.59
N GLY A 110 -8.61 10.90 7.90
CA GLY A 110 -8.54 9.55 8.46
C GLY A 110 -7.68 9.48 9.71
N SER A 111 -6.49 10.08 9.67
CA SER A 111 -5.55 10.06 10.81
C SER A 111 -5.99 10.96 11.97
N ILE A 112 -6.57 12.15 11.70
CA ILE A 112 -7.18 13.02 12.73
C ILE A 112 -8.32 12.30 13.44
N ASN A 113 -9.24 11.70 12.66
CA ASN A 113 -10.37 10.97 13.22
C ASN A 113 -9.92 9.73 14.02
N ALA A 114 -8.91 9.01 13.54
CA ALA A 114 -8.34 7.88 14.26
C ALA A 114 -7.74 8.30 15.61
N ALA A 115 -7.10 9.47 15.70
CA ALA A 115 -6.60 9.99 16.97
C ALA A 115 -7.73 10.27 17.97
N GLY A 116 -8.79 10.97 17.54
CA GLY A 116 -9.97 11.21 18.37
C GLY A 116 -10.67 9.92 18.81
N MET A 117 -10.87 8.98 17.88
CA MET A 117 -11.51 7.69 18.17
C MET A 117 -10.71 6.82 19.15
N ARG A 118 -9.37 6.89 19.14
CA ARG A 118 -8.52 6.18 20.12
C ARG A 118 -8.59 6.81 21.51
N ALA A 119 -8.79 8.12 21.59
CA ALA A 119 -8.89 8.86 22.84
C ALA A 119 -10.27 8.73 23.52
N LEU A 120 -11.30 8.28 22.79
CA LEU A 120 -12.59 7.94 23.38
C LEU A 120 -12.42 6.83 24.42
N ALA A 121 -12.85 7.13 25.65
CA ALA A 121 -12.89 6.17 26.73
C ALA A 121 -13.77 4.98 26.31
N ARG A 122 -13.25 3.75 26.50
CA ARG A 122 -14.00 2.52 26.22
C ARG A 122 -14.96 2.14 27.36
N ASP A 123 -14.85 2.84 28.48
CA ASP A 123 -15.61 2.56 29.69
C ASP A 123 -16.93 3.31 29.65
N SER A 124 -18.02 2.56 29.78
CA SER A 124 -19.41 3.04 29.74
C SER A 124 -19.81 3.99 30.87
N ASP A 125 -18.92 4.21 31.85
CA ASP A 125 -19.14 5.06 33.03
C ASP A 125 -18.54 6.47 32.89
N THR A 126 -17.89 6.78 31.77
CA THR A 126 -17.33 8.11 31.53
C THR A 126 -18.43 9.08 31.08
N ASP A 127 -18.48 10.27 31.67
CA ASP A 127 -19.36 11.36 31.22
C ASP A 127 -19.14 11.62 29.71
N PRO A 128 -20.19 11.53 28.87
CA PRO A 128 -20.05 11.69 27.42
C PRO A 128 -19.43 13.02 27.00
N CYS A 129 -19.74 14.11 27.72
CA CYS A 129 -19.18 15.43 27.41
C CYS A 129 -17.66 15.44 27.63
N THR A 130 -17.19 14.87 28.75
CA THR A 130 -15.78 14.73 29.06
C THR A 130 -15.05 13.82 28.06
N ALA A 131 -15.66 12.70 27.66
CA ALA A 131 -15.09 11.79 26.67
C ALA A 131 -14.97 12.46 25.28
N LEU A 132 -15.99 13.22 24.86
CA LEU A 132 -15.95 13.97 23.60
C LEU A 132 -14.93 15.10 23.61
N ALA A 133 -14.77 15.81 24.74
CA ALA A 133 -13.75 16.84 24.88
C ALA A 133 -12.33 16.25 24.73
N ALA A 134 -12.04 15.14 25.41
CA ALA A 134 -10.75 14.45 25.28
C ALA A 134 -10.49 13.95 23.84
N ALA A 135 -11.52 13.45 23.16
CA ALA A 135 -11.42 13.05 21.76
C ALA A 135 -11.15 14.24 20.83
N ALA A 136 -11.79 15.39 21.09
CA ALA A 136 -11.56 16.62 20.33
C ALA A 136 -10.13 17.15 20.52
N ASP A 137 -9.64 17.19 21.76
CA ASP A 137 -8.27 17.62 22.08
C ASP A 137 -7.24 16.73 21.37
N ALA A 138 -7.41 15.41 21.42
CA ALA A 138 -6.52 14.47 20.73
C ALA A 138 -6.55 14.64 19.19
N ALA A 139 -7.71 14.97 18.62
CA ALA A 139 -7.84 15.26 17.20
C ALA A 139 -7.13 16.58 16.81
N TRP A 140 -7.23 17.62 17.66
CA TRP A 140 -6.53 18.89 17.46
C TRP A 140 -5.02 18.75 17.58
N ASP A 141 -4.52 18.05 18.60
CA ASP A 141 -3.10 17.75 18.75
C ASP A 141 -2.55 17.02 17.53
N ARG A 142 -3.35 16.10 16.97
CA ARG A 142 -2.98 15.38 15.76
C ARG A 142 -2.89 16.29 14.54
N LEU A 143 -3.84 17.21 14.36
CA LEU A 143 -3.81 18.18 13.28
C LEU A 143 -2.59 19.11 13.42
N GLU A 144 -2.30 19.61 14.63
CA GLU A 144 -1.11 20.45 14.87
C GLU A 144 0.18 19.70 14.52
N LEU A 145 0.28 18.43 14.92
CA LEU A 145 1.41 17.59 14.57
C LEU A 145 1.60 17.50 13.06
N MET A 146 0.54 17.23 12.31
CA MET A 146 0.60 17.13 10.84
C MET A 146 1.05 18.43 10.19
N LEU A 147 0.49 19.57 10.60
CA LEU A 147 0.80 20.88 10.04
C LEU A 147 2.25 21.31 10.31
N ARG A 148 2.86 20.83 11.40
CA ARG A 148 4.26 21.13 11.76
C ARG A 148 5.25 20.10 11.23
N THR A 149 4.78 18.97 10.72
CA THR A 149 5.62 17.86 10.27
C THR A 149 6.27 18.17 8.93
N ALA A 150 7.57 17.89 8.81
CA ALA A 150 8.28 17.97 7.54
C ALA A 150 7.75 16.92 6.54
N PRO A 151 7.61 17.26 5.24
CA PRO A 151 7.07 16.32 4.25
C PRO A 151 8.02 15.16 3.94
N GLN A 152 9.29 15.24 4.36
CA GLN A 152 10.25 14.16 4.16
C GLN A 152 9.97 13.02 5.15
N PHE A 153 9.77 11.81 4.65
CA PHE A 153 9.46 10.62 5.46
C PHE A 153 10.48 10.38 6.58
N THR A 154 11.78 10.57 6.32
CA THR A 154 12.85 10.39 7.31
C THR A 154 12.80 11.42 8.45
N ALA A 155 12.28 12.62 8.20
CA ALA A 155 12.14 13.70 9.17
C ALA A 155 10.76 13.71 9.86
N MET A 156 9.88 12.79 9.48
CA MET A 156 8.52 12.68 9.99
C MET A 156 8.49 12.14 11.42
N HIS A 157 7.51 12.59 12.21
CA HIS A 157 7.26 11.99 13.51
C HIS A 157 6.88 10.50 13.38
N LYS A 158 7.45 9.65 14.24
CA LYS A 158 7.29 8.18 14.18
C LYS A 158 5.85 7.68 14.03
N PRO A 159 4.83 8.25 14.73
CA PRO A 159 3.44 7.81 14.55
C PRO A 159 2.89 8.05 13.14
N LEU A 160 3.31 9.12 12.47
CA LEU A 160 2.90 9.40 11.09
C LEU A 160 3.62 8.47 10.10
N GLN A 161 4.90 8.15 10.34
CA GLN A 161 5.61 7.13 9.57
C GLN A 161 4.91 5.76 9.66
N GLU A 162 4.51 5.37 10.87
CA GLU A 162 3.78 4.12 11.13
C GLU A 162 2.46 4.07 10.38
N GLU A 163 1.68 5.17 10.37
CA GLU A 163 0.40 5.24 9.64
C GLU A 163 0.58 5.14 8.13
N VAL A 164 1.57 5.83 7.57
CA VAL A 164 1.88 5.79 6.13
C VAL A 164 2.30 4.38 5.70
N VAL A 165 3.17 3.73 6.48
CA VAL A 165 3.62 2.36 6.20
C VAL A 165 2.47 1.37 6.38
N ALA A 166 1.66 1.50 7.43
CA ALA A 166 0.48 0.64 7.64
C ALA A 166 -0.52 0.76 6.48
N GLY A 167 -0.82 1.98 6.02
CA GLY A 167 -1.70 2.22 4.88
C GLY A 167 -1.17 1.58 3.60
N MET A 168 0.13 1.78 3.32
CA MET A 168 0.79 1.14 2.19
C MET A 168 0.70 -0.39 2.26
N ILE A 169 0.97 -1.01 3.41
CA ILE A 169 0.88 -2.47 3.57
C ILE A 169 -0.54 -2.96 3.30
N VAL A 170 -1.57 -2.26 3.79
CA VAL A 170 -2.96 -2.61 3.52
C VAL A 170 -3.24 -2.56 2.01
N ASP A 171 -2.78 -1.52 1.32
CA ASP A 171 -2.92 -1.41 -0.13
C ASP A 171 -2.19 -2.53 -0.88
N LEU A 172 -1.00 -2.93 -0.42
CA LEU A 172 -0.23 -4.04 -0.98
C LEU A 172 -0.90 -5.40 -0.74
N ILE A 173 -1.46 -5.64 0.44
CA ILE A 173 -2.22 -6.86 0.75
C ILE A 173 -3.46 -6.93 -0.14
N GLN A 174 -4.20 -5.81 -0.29
CA GLN A 174 -5.35 -5.73 -1.20
C GLN A 174 -4.94 -6.03 -2.64
N LEU A 175 -3.83 -5.46 -3.10
CA LEU A 175 -3.28 -5.70 -4.43
C LEU A 175 -2.90 -7.17 -4.64
N ALA A 176 -2.18 -7.78 -3.69
CA ALA A 176 -1.80 -9.19 -3.73
C ALA A 176 -3.04 -10.10 -3.76
N GLY A 177 -4.04 -9.81 -2.92
CA GLY A 177 -5.31 -10.53 -2.91
C GLY A 177 -6.07 -10.47 -4.24
N ARG A 178 -6.03 -9.32 -4.93
CA ARG A 178 -6.61 -9.17 -6.27
C ARG A 178 -5.83 -9.94 -7.34
N ALA A 179 -4.50 -9.94 -7.25
CA ALA A 179 -3.64 -10.62 -8.20
C ALA A 179 -3.68 -12.16 -8.08
N ARG A 180 -4.11 -12.73 -6.95
CA ARG A 180 -4.16 -14.19 -6.69
C ARG A 180 -5.37 -14.92 -7.30
N ARG A 181 -6.31 -14.23 -7.95
CA ARG A 181 -7.55 -14.85 -8.46
C ARG A 181 -7.25 -15.89 -9.56
N GLY A 182 -7.65 -17.15 -9.32
CA GLY A 182 -7.45 -18.28 -10.24
C GLY A 182 -6.23 -19.16 -9.97
N GLY A 183 -5.64 -19.11 -8.76
CA GLY A 183 -4.59 -20.05 -8.32
C GLY A 183 -3.19 -19.72 -8.84
N THR A 184 -2.97 -18.52 -9.38
CA THR A 184 -1.65 -18.05 -9.81
C THR A 184 -1.00 -17.29 -8.66
N GLU A 185 0.22 -17.68 -8.28
CA GLU A 185 1.02 -16.94 -7.31
C GLU A 185 1.33 -15.54 -7.85
N ALA A 186 0.97 -14.52 -7.08
CA ALA A 186 1.32 -13.14 -7.36
C ALA A 186 2.63 -12.82 -6.64
N VAL A 187 3.65 -12.42 -7.39
CA VAL A 187 4.95 -12.02 -6.81
C VAL A 187 5.03 -10.49 -6.76
N LEU A 188 5.20 -9.96 -5.55
CA LEU A 188 5.49 -8.54 -5.32
C LEU A 188 7.01 -8.36 -5.28
N HIS A 189 7.54 -7.58 -6.20
CA HIS A 189 8.93 -7.17 -6.23
C HIS A 189 9.04 -5.75 -5.67
N MET A 190 9.76 -5.59 -4.57
CA MET A 190 10.09 -4.29 -4.00
C MET A 190 11.36 -3.80 -4.70
N VAL A 191 11.24 -2.77 -5.54
CA VAL A 191 12.32 -2.34 -6.45
C VAL A 191 12.88 -0.97 -6.07
N ASP A 192 12.14 -0.21 -5.26
CA ASP A 192 12.63 1.06 -4.76
C ASP A 192 13.68 0.83 -3.67
N TYR A 193 14.86 1.42 -3.85
CA TYR A 193 15.96 1.34 -2.89
C TYR A 193 15.55 1.92 -1.51
N ALA A 194 14.54 2.79 -1.45
CA ALA A 194 13.99 3.29 -0.19
C ALA A 194 13.47 2.19 0.75
N PHE A 195 13.15 0.99 0.23
CA PHE A 195 12.78 -0.17 1.06
C PHE A 195 13.96 -0.86 1.74
N HIS A 196 15.17 -0.58 1.27
CA HIS A 196 16.42 -1.25 1.66
C HIS A 196 17.48 -0.27 2.18
N GLU A 197 17.15 1.02 2.27
CA GLU A 197 18.07 2.04 2.74
C GLU A 197 17.91 2.21 4.25
N ASP A 198 18.83 1.60 5.01
CA ASP A 198 18.89 1.63 6.50
C ASP A 198 19.18 3.03 7.07
N THR A 199 19.36 4.03 6.22
CA THR A 199 19.69 5.38 6.65
C THR A 199 18.47 5.98 7.37
N TRP A 200 18.58 6.08 8.71
CA TRP A 200 17.66 6.79 9.63
C TRP A 200 16.46 6.02 10.22
N SER A 201 16.50 4.69 10.36
CA SER A 201 15.45 3.91 11.08
C SER A 201 14.02 4.07 10.51
N ALA A 202 13.97 4.47 9.24
CA ALA A 202 12.76 4.70 8.45
C ALA A 202 12.64 3.67 7.31
N ASP A 203 13.48 2.62 7.32
CA ASP A 203 13.29 1.47 6.46
C ASP A 203 12.01 0.71 6.86
N LEU A 204 11.46 -0.04 5.90
CA LEU A 204 10.19 -0.74 6.09
C LEU A 204 10.25 -1.77 7.22
N GLU A 205 11.38 -2.46 7.38
CA GLU A 205 11.58 -3.46 8.42
C GLU A 205 11.47 -2.84 9.82
N THR A 206 12.18 -1.74 10.06
CA THR A 206 12.20 -1.03 11.33
C THR A 206 10.83 -0.48 11.69
N VAL A 207 10.10 0.09 10.71
CA VAL A 207 8.74 0.57 10.93
C VAL A 207 7.77 -0.60 11.18
N LEU A 208 7.89 -1.71 10.45
CA LEU A 208 7.09 -2.93 10.67
C LEU A 208 7.27 -3.49 12.07
N ARG A 209 8.53 -3.62 12.54
CA ARG A 209 8.84 -4.05 13.91
C ARG A 209 8.22 -3.12 14.94
N ARG A 210 8.28 -1.80 14.70
CA ARG A 210 7.70 -0.80 15.59
C ARG A 210 6.18 -0.90 15.67
N ILE A 211 5.49 -0.98 14.52
CA ILE A 211 4.03 -1.19 14.46
C ILE A 211 3.65 -2.46 15.20
N HIS A 212 4.32 -3.58 14.89
CA HIS A 212 4.01 -4.88 15.48
C HIS A 212 4.25 -4.93 16.99
N SER A 213 5.27 -4.22 17.50
CA SER A 213 5.56 -4.12 18.94
C SER A 213 4.47 -3.43 19.75
N GLN A 214 3.64 -2.61 19.11
CA GLN A 214 2.53 -1.89 19.76
C GLN A 214 1.23 -2.70 19.77
N TRP A 215 1.17 -3.84 19.08
CA TRP A 215 -0.05 -4.66 19.02
C TRP A 215 -0.26 -5.43 20.31
N THR A 216 -1.44 -5.28 20.90
CA THR A 216 -1.91 -6.18 21.95
C THR A 216 -2.17 -7.58 21.38
N PRO A 217 -2.22 -8.63 22.22
CA PRO A 217 -2.54 -9.98 21.75
C PRO A 217 -3.85 -10.05 20.95
N GLU A 218 -4.87 -9.29 21.34
CA GLU A 218 -6.16 -9.22 20.66
C GLU A 218 -6.06 -8.55 19.28
N VAL A 219 -5.24 -7.50 19.17
CA VAL A 219 -4.97 -6.83 17.88
C VAL A 219 -4.20 -7.77 16.96
N ARG A 220 -3.19 -8.48 17.47
CA ARG A 220 -2.42 -9.45 16.68
C ARG A 220 -3.32 -10.57 16.16
N ALA A 221 -4.18 -11.14 17.01
CA ALA A 221 -5.16 -12.15 16.59
C ALA A 221 -6.06 -11.62 15.47
N ARG A 222 -6.65 -10.43 15.65
CA ARG A 222 -7.51 -9.81 14.64
C ARG A 222 -6.79 -9.53 13.32
N MET A 223 -5.55 -9.04 13.36
CA MET A 223 -4.76 -8.78 12.15
C MET A 223 -4.43 -10.08 11.40
N ASN A 224 -4.11 -11.14 12.13
CA ASN A 224 -3.90 -12.48 11.56
C ASN A 224 -5.20 -13.04 10.96
N ASP A 225 -6.34 -12.86 11.63
CA ASP A 225 -7.64 -13.32 11.11
C ASP A 225 -8.04 -12.57 9.82
N LEU A 226 -7.74 -11.27 9.74
CA LEU A 226 -8.10 -10.43 8.58
C LEU A 226 -7.18 -10.62 7.38
N TYR A 227 -5.87 -10.73 7.62
CA TYR A 227 -4.86 -10.65 6.55
C TYR A 227 -4.02 -11.92 6.40
N GLY A 228 -4.01 -12.80 7.40
CA GLY A 228 -3.44 -14.14 7.37
C GLY A 228 -2.04 -14.22 6.76
N GLU A 229 -1.90 -15.09 5.76
CA GLU A 229 -0.65 -15.39 5.05
C GLU A 229 0.00 -14.15 4.42
N ALA A 230 -0.79 -13.18 3.93
CA ALA A 230 -0.26 -11.98 3.31
C ALA A 230 0.46 -11.09 4.33
N LEU A 231 -0.12 -10.94 5.53
CA LEU A 231 0.55 -10.24 6.63
C LEU A 231 1.78 -11.02 7.12
N GLY A 232 1.68 -12.35 7.19
CA GLY A 232 2.80 -13.22 7.52
C GLY A 232 4.01 -13.01 6.61
N ALA A 233 3.81 -12.81 5.30
CA ALA A 233 4.89 -12.52 4.37
C ALA A 233 5.60 -11.18 4.66
N PHE A 234 4.85 -10.12 4.99
CA PHE A 234 5.42 -8.82 5.36
C PHE A 234 6.14 -8.87 6.73
N LEU A 235 5.59 -9.59 7.71
CA LEU A 235 6.24 -9.78 9.01
C LEU A 235 7.52 -10.60 8.87
N SER A 236 7.50 -11.65 8.06
CA SER A 236 8.68 -12.47 7.73
C SER A 236 9.78 -11.64 7.05
N TYR A 237 9.41 -10.76 6.12
CA TYR A 237 10.36 -9.79 5.53
C TYR A 237 11.06 -8.95 6.61
N ALA A 238 10.34 -8.55 7.65
CA ALA A 238 10.90 -7.80 8.78
C ALA A 238 11.60 -8.69 9.85
N GLY A 239 11.80 -9.98 9.58
CA GLY A 239 12.40 -10.92 10.53
C GLY A 239 11.53 -11.25 11.74
N ILE A 240 10.22 -11.03 11.65
CA ILE A 240 9.25 -11.34 12.70
C ILE A 240 8.63 -12.69 12.37
N GLU A 241 8.99 -13.73 13.10
CA GLU A 241 8.36 -15.04 12.96
C GLU A 241 6.86 -14.94 13.28
N ALA A 242 6.02 -15.35 12.33
CA ALA A 242 4.60 -15.50 12.59
C ALA A 242 4.44 -16.55 13.69
N SER A 243 4.01 -16.12 14.88
CA SER A 243 3.63 -17.04 15.94
C SER A 243 2.57 -17.98 15.36
N THR A 244 2.97 -19.24 15.13
CA THR A 244 2.09 -20.28 14.59
C THR A 244 0.84 -20.31 15.46
N PRO A 245 -0.37 -20.14 14.91
CA PRO A 245 -1.56 -20.38 15.71
C PRO A 245 -1.50 -21.85 16.13
N GLU A 246 -1.31 -22.12 17.42
CA GLU A 246 -1.56 -23.43 17.98
C GLU A 246 -3.03 -23.75 17.73
N TYR A 247 -3.29 -24.57 16.71
CA TYR A 247 -4.59 -25.19 16.57
C TYR A 247 -4.84 -26.02 17.85
N PRO A 248 -5.94 -25.77 18.59
CA PRO A 248 -6.33 -26.64 19.68
C PRO A 248 -6.90 -27.92 19.05
N GLY A 249 -6.03 -28.86 18.68
CA GLY A 249 -6.46 -30.04 17.93
C GLY A 249 -5.46 -31.18 17.71
N SER A 250 -4.23 -31.12 18.23
CA SER A 250 -3.28 -32.23 18.11
C SER A 250 -2.76 -32.70 19.47
N ARG A 251 -3.68 -33.12 20.34
CA ARG A 251 -3.33 -34.08 21.41
C ARG A 251 -3.53 -35.49 20.88
N GLY A 252 -2.40 -36.12 20.56
CA GLY A 252 -2.12 -37.54 20.77
C GLY A 252 -3.10 -38.56 20.21
N GLU A 253 -2.83 -39.04 19.00
CA GLU A 253 -2.94 -40.47 18.73
C GLU A 253 -1.56 -41.09 19.01
N GLU A 254 -1.38 -41.55 20.24
CA GLU A 254 -0.28 -42.42 20.63
C GLU A 254 -0.61 -43.85 20.17
N HIS A 255 0.29 -44.40 19.35
CA HIS A 255 0.38 -45.81 19.08
C HIS A 255 0.56 -46.62 20.37
N ALA A 256 -0.38 -47.53 20.64
CA ALA A 256 -0.15 -48.81 21.32
C ALA A 256 -1.22 -49.82 20.90
#